data_AF-A0A948IVK5-F1
#
_entry.id   AF-A0A948IVK5-F1
#
_cell.length_a   1.000
_cell.length_b   1.000
_cell.length_c   1.000
_cell.angle_alpha   90.00
_cell.angle_beta   90.00
_cell.angle_gamma   90.00
#
_symmetry.space_group_name_H-M   'P 1'
#
loop_
_entity.id
_entity.type
_entity.pdbx_description
1 polymer ?
#
loop_
_entity_poly.entity_id
_entity_poly.type
_entity_poly.pdbx_seq_one_letter_code
_entity_poly.pdbx_strand_id
1 'polypeptide(L)'
;MRDTRPPKKSESLEIRIPYDAKLAFMERCRREGRSASEALRGFIDQQIEAPRPRPRRWRLAVGAMIAAALGAVALPSLARPADPAHDLIRRVAFAHLDADHDGVVSLDEYVRGRP
;
A
#
# COMPACT_ATOMS: atom_id res chain seq x y z
N MET A 1 -38.28 19.37 -23.62
CA MET A 1 -37.13 19.34 -22.70
C MET A 1 -37.64 18.77 -21.39
N ARG A 2 -37.19 17.59 -20.95
CA ARG A 2 -37.63 17.02 -19.66
C ARG A 2 -36.93 17.81 -18.56
N ASP A 3 -37.73 18.50 -17.75
CA ASP A 3 -37.27 19.30 -16.62
C ASP A 3 -36.37 18.44 -15.72
N THR A 4 -35.13 18.85 -15.51
CA THR A 4 -34.11 18.12 -14.73
C THR A 4 -34.25 18.43 -13.24
N ARG A 5 -35.46 18.74 -12.79
CA ARG A 5 -35.74 19.01 -11.38
C ARG A 5 -35.72 17.68 -10.62
N PRO A 6 -35.05 17.60 -9.46
CA PRO A 6 -35.12 16.42 -8.61
C PRO A 6 -36.59 16.09 -8.30
N PRO A 7 -36.97 14.79 -8.32
CA PRO A 7 -38.34 14.39 -8.11
C PRO A 7 -38.88 14.93 -6.78
N LYS A 8 -40.16 15.32 -6.78
CA LYS A 8 -40.83 15.84 -5.59
C LYS A 8 -40.85 14.74 -4.51
N LYS A 9 -40.64 15.14 -3.25
CA LYS A 9 -40.76 14.25 -2.08
C LYS A 9 -42.25 13.92 -1.83
N SER A 10 -42.79 12.88 -2.46
CA SER A 10 -44.21 12.51 -2.40
C SER A 10 -44.56 11.45 -1.35
N GLU A 11 -43.63 10.55 -1.04
CA GLU A 11 -43.87 9.41 -0.16
C GLU A 11 -43.44 9.67 1.29
N SER A 12 -44.18 9.09 2.25
CA SER A 12 -43.84 9.09 3.68
C SER A 12 -43.28 7.72 4.11
N LEU A 13 -42.30 7.73 5.01
CA LEU A 13 -41.66 6.54 5.56
C LEU A 13 -41.84 6.51 7.08
N GLU A 14 -42.64 5.56 7.56
CA GLU A 14 -42.87 5.32 8.99
C GLU A 14 -42.11 4.07 9.45
N ILE A 15 -41.30 4.19 10.51
CA ILE A 15 -40.43 3.11 10.98
C ILE A 15 -40.59 2.94 12.49
N ARG A 16 -40.79 1.70 12.93
CA ARG A 16 -40.77 1.33 14.35
C ARG A 16 -39.35 0.92 14.74
N ILE A 17 -38.81 1.57 15.77
CA ILE A 17 -37.48 1.30 16.32
C ILE A 17 -37.54 1.26 17.85
N PRO A 18 -36.58 0.61 18.53
CA PRO A 18 -36.47 0.68 19.99
C PRO A 18 -36.43 2.12 20.49
N TYR A 19 -37.00 2.35 21.67
CA TYR A 19 -37.11 3.69 22.27
C TYR A 19 -35.74 4.35 22.43
N ASP A 20 -34.76 3.61 22.94
CA ASP A 20 -33.39 4.12 23.17
C ASP A 20 -32.70 4.51 21.86
N ALA A 21 -32.93 3.75 20.79
CA ALA A 21 -32.40 4.07 19.47
C ALA A 21 -33.00 5.38 18.93
N LYS A 22 -34.31 5.61 19.15
CA LYS A 22 -34.95 6.89 18.80
C LYS A 22 -34.33 8.04 19.59
N LEU A 23 -34.14 7.89 20.90
CA LEU A 23 -33.55 8.95 21.73
C LEU A 23 -32.12 9.28 21.29
N ALA A 24 -31.27 8.26 21.11
CA ALA A 24 -29.90 8.44 20.67
C ALA A 24 -29.81 9.11 19.29
N PHE A 25 -30.67 8.71 18.36
CA PHE A 25 -30.72 9.31 17.03
C PHE A 25 -31.17 10.78 17.07
N MET A 26 -32.19 11.10 17.86
CA MET A 26 -32.69 12.47 18.00
C MET A 26 -31.69 13.39 18.70
N GLU A 27 -30.96 12.91 19.72
CA GLU A 27 -29.86 13.64 20.36
C GLU A 27 -28.76 13.96 19.36
N ARG A 28 -28.34 12.96 18.57
CA ARG A 28 -27.35 13.16 17.51
C ARG A 28 -27.79 14.22 16.50
N CYS A 29 -29.05 14.16 16.04
CA CYS A 29 -29.60 15.14 15.11
C CYS A 29 -29.56 16.56 15.69
N ARG A 30 -29.91 16.72 16.97
CA ARG A 30 -29.83 18.02 17.68
C ARG A 30 -28.41 18.55 17.74
N ARG A 31 -27.45 17.71 18.13
CA ARG A 31 -26.02 18.09 18.20
C ARG A 31 -25.46 18.50 16.85
N GLU A 32 -25.89 17.85 15.77
CA GLU A 32 -25.47 18.18 14.40
C GLU A 32 -26.25 19.34 13.79
N GLY A 33 -27.30 19.85 14.46
CA GLY A 33 -28.16 20.92 13.94
C GLY A 33 -29.00 20.49 12.73
N ARG A 34 -29.29 19.19 12.58
CA ARG A 34 -30.00 18.61 11.42
C ARG A 34 -31.36 18.06 11.82
N SER A 35 -32.30 18.03 10.89
CA SER A 35 -33.58 17.34 11.12
C SER A 35 -33.42 15.82 10.98
N ALA A 36 -34.23 15.06 11.73
CA ALA A 36 -34.27 13.61 11.63
C ALA A 36 -34.50 13.12 10.20
N SER A 37 -35.42 13.74 9.47
CA SER A 37 -35.71 13.38 8.07
C SER A 37 -34.58 13.70 7.11
N GLU A 38 -33.78 14.73 7.38
CA GLU A 38 -32.61 15.06 6.58
C GLU A 38 -31.47 14.05 6.83
N ALA A 39 -31.20 13.74 8.09
CA ALA A 39 -30.20 12.74 8.47
C ALA A 39 -30.55 11.35 7.91
N LEU A 40 -31.82 10.95 7.97
CA LEU A 40 -32.28 9.66 7.44
C LEU A 40 -32.18 9.59 5.91
N ARG A 41 -32.56 10.66 5.20
CA ARG A 41 -32.39 10.73 3.74
C ARG A 41 -30.92 10.62 3.34
N GLY A 42 -30.06 11.40 3.98
CA GLY A 42 -28.61 11.33 3.70
C GLY A 42 -28.01 9.95 3.99
N PHE A 43 -28.49 9.25 5.02
CA PHE A 43 -28.11 7.86 5.28
C PHE A 43 -28.56 6.93 4.14
N ILE A 44 -29.81 7.05 3.69
CA ILE A 44 -30.34 6.26 2.58
C ILE A 44 -29.55 6.53 1.29
N ASP A 45 -29.32 7.80 0.95
CA ASP A 45 -28.55 8.19 -0.23
C ASP A 45 -27.15 7.56 -0.20
N GLN A 46 -26.46 7.59 0.95
CA GLN A 46 -25.14 6.94 1.11
C GLN A 46 -25.17 5.42 0.94
N GLN A 47 -26.24 4.75 1.40
CA GLN A 47 -26.39 3.31 1.23
C GLN A 47 -26.72 2.92 -0.21
N ILE A 48 -27.48 3.76 -0.93
CA ILE A 48 -27.79 3.56 -2.35
C ILE A 48 -26.58 3.87 -3.23
N GLU A 49 -25.88 4.98 -2.94
CA GLU A 49 -24.75 5.45 -3.73
C GLU A 49 -23.47 4.64 -3.50
N ALA A 50 -23.40 3.84 -2.42
CA ALA A 50 -22.32 2.96 -2.00
C ALA A 50 -20.93 3.31 -2.59
N PRO A 51 -19.99 3.88 -1.80
CA PRO A 51 -18.62 3.97 -2.26
C PRO A 51 -18.12 2.54 -2.49
N ARG A 52 -17.97 2.15 -3.76
CA ARG A 52 -17.22 0.94 -4.15
C ARG A 52 -15.92 0.92 -3.34
N PRO A 53 -15.49 -0.25 -2.81
CA PRO A 53 -14.30 -0.33 -1.99
C PRO A 53 -13.18 0.46 -2.64
N ARG A 54 -12.64 1.47 -1.94
CA ARG A 54 -11.54 2.30 -2.46
C ARG A 54 -10.51 1.35 -3.04
N PRO A 55 -10.17 1.45 -4.34
CA PRO A 55 -9.38 0.42 -4.97
C PRO A 55 -8.06 0.33 -4.22
N ARG A 56 -7.63 -0.91 -3.97
CA ARG A 56 -6.34 -1.31 -3.41
C ARG A 56 -5.14 -0.59 -4.07
N ARG A 57 -5.36 0.08 -5.21
CA ARG A 57 -4.47 1.00 -5.93
C ARG A 57 -3.87 2.11 -5.06
N TRP A 58 -4.60 2.73 -4.12
CA TRP A 58 -3.96 3.73 -3.23
C TRP A 58 -2.92 3.09 -2.30
N ARG A 59 -3.24 1.91 -1.74
CA ARG A 59 -2.30 1.14 -0.92
C ARG A 59 -1.11 0.64 -1.75
N LEU A 60 -1.33 0.28 -3.01
CA LEU A 60 -0.26 -0.07 -3.95
C LEU A 60 0.59 1.14 -4.34
N ALA A 61 0.01 2.32 -4.52
CA ALA A 61 0.73 3.55 -4.83
C ALA A 61 1.61 4.01 -3.66
N VAL A 62 1.08 3.95 -2.43
CA VAL A 62 1.86 4.19 -1.21
C VAL A 62 2.97 3.14 -1.05
N GLY A 63 2.67 1.86 -1.29
CA GLY A 63 3.67 0.80 -1.27
C GLY A 63 4.79 0.99 -2.31
N ALA A 64 4.43 1.40 -3.53
CA ALA A 64 5.38 1.68 -4.61
C ALA A 64 6.27 2.90 -4.29
N MET A 65 5.71 3.95 -3.68
CA MET A 65 6.46 5.12 -3.21
C MET A 65 7.48 4.74 -2.13
N ILE A 66 7.08 3.91 -1.16
CA ILE A 66 7.99 3.41 -0.11
C ILE A 66 9.10 2.55 -0.72
N ALA A 67 8.76 1.64 -1.64
CA ALA A 67 9.73 0.80 -2.34
C ALA A 67 10.73 1.62 -3.19
N ALA A 68 10.26 2.67 -3.88
CA ALA A 68 11.12 3.56 -4.67
C ALA A 68 12.07 4.37 -3.78
N ALA A 69 11.59 4.87 -2.64
CA ALA A 69 12.43 5.61 -1.69
C ALA A 69 13.53 4.71 -1.07
N LEU A 70 13.22 3.46 -0.75
CA LEU A 70 14.22 2.49 -0.27
C LEU A 70 15.19 2.06 -1.37
N GLY A 71 14.72 1.90 -2.61
CA GLY A 71 15.58 1.57 -3.76
C GLY A 71 16.61 2.65 -4.08
N ALA A 72 16.26 3.94 -3.92
CA ALA A 72 17.16 5.05 -4.17
C ALA A 72 18.36 5.13 -3.21
N VAL A 73 18.24 4.57 -2.00
CA VAL A 73 19.30 4.60 -0.97
C VAL A 73 20.29 3.43 -1.12
N ALA A 74 19.93 2.33 -1.79
CA ALA A 74 20.78 1.15 -1.95
C ALA A 74 21.56 1.08 -3.28
N LEU A 75 21.23 1.92 -4.27
CA LEU A 75 21.93 1.94 -5.57
C LEU A 75 23.43 2.32 -5.49
N PRO A 76 23.90 3.23 -4.61
CA PRO A 76 25.32 3.59 -4.56
C PRO A 76 26.22 2.46 -4.07
N SER A 77 25.69 1.50 -3.30
CA SER A 77 26.50 0.37 -2.77
C SER A 77 26.84 -0.69 -3.82
N LEU A 78 26.11 -0.75 -4.94
CA LEU A 78 26.42 -1.64 -6.06
C LEU A 78 27.28 -0.93 -7.13
N ALA A 79 27.20 0.40 -7.22
CA ALA A 79 28.04 1.21 -8.09
C ALA A 79 29.42 1.50 -7.46
N ARG A 80 30.02 0.52 -6.75
CA ARG A 80 31.41 0.66 -6.32
C ARG A 80 32.28 0.52 -7.57
N PRO A 81 33.05 1.55 -7.97
CA PRO A 81 34.01 1.38 -9.05
C PRO A 81 34.97 0.26 -8.65
N ALA A 82 35.25 -0.65 -9.58
CA ALA A 82 36.25 -1.68 -9.39
C ALA A 82 37.60 -0.99 -9.15
N ASP A 83 38.04 -1.01 -7.90
CA ASP A 83 39.36 -0.53 -7.52
C ASP A 83 40.40 -1.49 -8.15
N PRO A 84 41.26 -1.03 -9.07
CA PRO A 84 42.19 -1.89 -9.79
C PRO A 84 43.16 -2.63 -8.86
N ALA A 85 43.45 -2.07 -7.68
CA ALA A 85 44.26 -2.77 -6.66
C ALA A 85 43.51 -3.97 -6.07
N HIS A 86 42.21 -3.84 -5.81
CA HIS A 86 41.37 -4.93 -5.34
C HIS A 86 41.14 -6.01 -6.41
N ASP A 87 41.07 -5.62 -7.69
CA ASP A 87 40.95 -6.59 -8.79
C ASP A 87 42.21 -7.46 -8.91
N LEU A 88 43.39 -6.84 -8.81
CA LEU A 88 44.67 -7.57 -8.81
C LEU A 88 44.77 -8.53 -7.61
N ILE A 89 44.41 -8.07 -6.40
CA ILE A 89 44.44 -8.92 -5.19
C ILE A 89 43.46 -10.10 -5.33
N ARG A 90 42.27 -9.88 -5.90
CA ARG A 90 41.30 -10.97 -6.16
C ARG A 90 41.82 -11.98 -7.17
N ARG A 91 42.47 -11.53 -8.24
CA ARG A 91 43.08 -12.43 -9.25
C ARG A 91 44.21 -13.26 -8.65
N VAL A 92 45.05 -12.65 -7.82
CA VAL A 92 46.13 -13.35 -7.12
C VAL A 92 45.57 -14.35 -6.11
N ALA A 93 44.55 -13.96 -5.33
CA ALA A 93 43.89 -14.87 -4.40
C ALA A 93 43.20 -16.04 -5.10
N PHE A 94 42.57 -15.79 -6.26
CA PHE A 94 41.97 -16.82 -7.09
C PHE A 94 43.04 -17.78 -7.65
N ALA A 95 44.13 -17.25 -8.20
CA ALA A 95 45.25 -18.06 -8.72
C ALA A 95 45.96 -18.89 -7.64
N HIS A 96 45.86 -18.48 -6.37
CA HIS A 96 46.32 -19.29 -5.25
C HIS A 96 45.40 -20.45 -4.88
N LEU A 97 44.10 -20.33 -5.16
CA LEU A 97 43.09 -21.34 -4.87
C LEU A 97 42.90 -22.30 -6.04
N ASP A 98 42.89 -21.79 -7.27
CA ASP A 98 42.80 -22.55 -8.52
C ASP A 98 44.18 -23.14 -8.88
N ALA A 99 44.46 -24.31 -8.30
CA ALA A 99 45.76 -24.96 -8.37
C ALA A 99 45.95 -25.75 -9.66
N ASP A 100 44.87 -26.19 -10.30
CA ASP A 100 44.92 -26.85 -11.61
C ASP A 100 44.78 -25.88 -12.80
N HIS A 101 44.50 -24.60 -12.52
CA HIS A 101 44.41 -23.51 -13.49
C HIS A 101 43.32 -23.72 -14.54
N ASP A 102 42.24 -24.41 -14.18
CA ASP A 102 41.09 -24.62 -15.06
C ASP A 102 40.13 -23.41 -15.11
N GLY A 103 40.39 -22.40 -14.25
CA GLY A 103 39.61 -21.18 -14.15
C GLY A 103 38.40 -21.30 -13.22
N VAL A 104 38.28 -22.38 -12.45
CA VAL A 104 37.19 -22.68 -11.52
C VAL A 104 37.75 -23.26 -10.22
N VAL A 105 37.53 -22.58 -9.09
CA VAL A 105 37.91 -23.14 -7.78
C VAL A 105 36.93 -24.25 -7.40
N SER A 106 37.41 -25.48 -7.37
CA SER A 106 36.65 -26.64 -6.89
C SER A 106 36.52 -26.64 -5.35
N LEU A 107 35.56 -27.41 -4.83
CA LEU A 107 35.36 -27.49 -3.37
C LEU A 107 36.60 -28.04 -2.64
N ASP A 108 37.26 -29.03 -3.23
CA ASP A 108 38.46 -29.64 -2.66
C ASP A 108 39.63 -28.66 -2.60
N GLU A 109 39.81 -27.83 -3.63
CA GLU A 109 40.80 -26.76 -3.64
C GLU A 109 40.50 -25.66 -2.63
N TYR A 110 39.24 -25.27 -2.51
CA TYR A 110 38.81 -24.28 -1.51
C TYR A 110 39.11 -24.74 -0.08
N VAL A 111 38.84 -26.02 0.23
CA VAL A 111 39.13 -26.60 1.54
C VAL A 111 40.65 -26.69 1.78
N ARG A 112 41.42 -27.04 0.75
CA ARG A 112 42.89 -27.15 0.83
C ARG A 112 43.59 -25.80 1.00
N GLY A 113 43.04 -24.72 0.42
CA GLY A 113 43.62 -23.37 0.44
C GLY A 113 43.28 -22.53 1.68
N ARG A 114 42.52 -23.08 2.63
CA ARG A 114 42.22 -22.42 3.91
C ARG A 114 43.32 -22.75 4.93
N PRO A 115 43.90 -21.76 5.65
CA PRO A 115 44.83 -22.04 6.74
C PRO A 115 44.16 -22.80 7.89
#